data_AF-A0A4R3Z4N8-F1
#
_entry.id   AF-A0A4R3Z4N8-F1
#
_cell.length_a   1.000
_cell.length_b   1.000
_cell.length_c   1.000
_cell.angle_alpha   90.00
_cell.angle_beta   90.00
_cell.angle_gamma   90.00
#
_symmetry.space_group_name_H-M   'P 1'
#
loop_
_entity.id
_entity.type
_entity.pdbx_description
1 polymer ?
#
loop_
_entity_poly.entity_id
_entity_poly.type
_entity_poly.pdbx_seq_one_letter_code
_entity_poly.pdbx_strand_id
1 'polypeptide(L)'
;MKKYTSGQFAKLANVTLRTIRYYDNEGLLKPFFVAPNGFRYYVDNDLIKLQQILLFKYLGFSLNEIKSMNLNDVDSITLSNALFVQKKMVEEKIDQMSKVEEAIDNTIMELKKHNDINWENMLSLIHLTNNSANIYTQFKDVSNLNARINLHDLYSTNKQGCFIWLLSTLKLSYYDKVLEIGCGDGSLWRGQSSNFNITLSDKSEGMVNDARRNLGDKFNYQVIRCEEIPFLDGSFDVVIANHVLFYLKDLNKGLSEINRALKGNGRFICSTYGKDHMKEIDALVKKFDNSIYLSSNNLYDVFGKENGASILGQYFSDVEWIQYEDSLFVDNVDALIAYIVSCHGNQNEIILARYQEFRNFVIKEMKDGLRITKDAGIFVCKK
;
A
#
# COMPACT_ATOMS: atom_id res chain seq x y z
N MET A 1 -6.49 19.99 -28.19
CA MET A 1 -7.03 18.71 -27.69
C MET A 1 -7.98 18.15 -28.75
N LYS A 2 -7.78 16.92 -29.22
CA LYS A 2 -8.60 16.34 -30.29
C LYS A 2 -9.93 15.88 -29.69
N LYS A 3 -11.03 16.10 -30.42
CA LYS A 3 -12.38 15.71 -30.01
C LYS A 3 -12.88 14.54 -30.87
N TYR A 4 -13.51 13.56 -30.23
CA TYR A 4 -14.05 12.37 -30.86
C TYR A 4 -15.54 12.27 -30.58
N THR A 5 -16.35 12.02 -31.60
CA THR A 5 -17.74 11.58 -31.39
C THR A 5 -17.76 10.23 -30.68
N SER A 6 -18.87 9.87 -30.01
CA SER A 6 -18.99 8.56 -29.36
C SER A 6 -18.60 7.37 -30.26
N GLY A 7 -18.94 7.43 -31.56
CA GLY A 7 -18.61 6.37 -32.51
C GLY A 7 -17.11 6.31 -32.85
N GLN A 8 -16.48 7.47 -33.07
CA GLN A 8 -15.03 7.53 -33.28
C GLN A 8 -14.26 7.07 -32.03
N PHE A 9 -14.71 7.52 -30.86
CA PHE A 9 -14.13 7.17 -29.58
C PHE A 9 -14.23 5.67 -29.29
N ALA A 10 -15.41 5.07 -29.52
CA ALA A 10 -15.61 3.63 -29.40
C ALA A 10 -14.69 2.84 -30.35
N LYS A 11 -14.54 3.30 -31.60
CA LYS A 11 -13.66 2.68 -32.60
C LYS A 11 -12.19 2.73 -32.19
N LEU A 12 -11.73 3.84 -31.61
CA LEU A 12 -10.34 3.98 -31.14
C LEU A 12 -9.99 2.97 -30.04
N ALA A 13 -10.91 2.75 -29.11
CA ALA A 13 -10.71 1.83 -28.00
C ALA A 13 -11.15 0.37 -28.30
N ASN A 14 -11.54 0.08 -29.55
CA ASN A 14 -12.06 -1.21 -29.96
C ASN A 14 -13.24 -1.71 -29.09
N VAL A 15 -14.16 -0.83 -28.74
CA VAL A 15 -15.38 -1.14 -28.00
C VAL A 15 -16.63 -0.77 -28.79
N THR A 16 -17.77 -1.28 -28.37
CA THR A 16 -19.04 -0.94 -29.03
C THR A 16 -19.50 0.47 -28.63
N LEU A 17 -20.24 1.13 -29.52
CA LEU A 17 -20.95 2.37 -29.19
C LEU A 17 -21.90 2.18 -27.99
N ARG A 18 -22.50 0.98 -27.86
CA ARG A 18 -23.36 0.62 -26.73
C ARG A 18 -22.59 0.67 -25.41
N THR A 19 -21.35 0.20 -25.38
CA THR A 19 -20.47 0.25 -24.20
C THR A 19 -20.21 1.68 -23.75
N ILE A 20 -19.84 2.58 -24.67
CA ILE A 20 -19.59 4.00 -24.35
C ILE A 20 -20.86 4.68 -23.80
N ARG A 21 -22.01 4.45 -24.46
CA ARG A 21 -23.30 5.00 -24.00
C ARG A 21 -23.71 4.44 -22.64
N TYR A 22 -23.46 3.16 -22.41
CA TYR A 22 -23.76 2.52 -21.15
C TYR A 22 -22.92 3.11 -20.01
N TYR A 23 -21.61 3.28 -20.20
CA TYR A 23 -20.75 3.93 -19.20
C TYR A 23 -21.10 5.40 -18.97
N ASP A 24 -21.53 6.14 -19.99
CA ASP A 24 -22.08 7.48 -19.79
C ASP A 24 -23.35 7.42 -18.93
N ASN A 25 -24.32 6.56 -19.26
CA ASN A 25 -25.57 6.43 -18.51
C ASN A 25 -25.36 6.06 -17.04
N GLU A 26 -24.45 5.13 -16.76
CA GLU A 26 -24.07 4.73 -15.40
C GLU A 26 -23.26 5.82 -14.65
N GLY A 27 -22.88 6.90 -15.36
CA GLY A 27 -22.08 7.99 -14.83
C GLY A 27 -20.60 7.66 -14.66
N LEU A 28 -20.14 6.57 -15.28
CA LEU A 28 -18.77 6.08 -15.18
C LEU A 28 -17.83 6.82 -16.14
N LEU A 29 -18.28 7.10 -17.37
CA LEU A 29 -17.52 7.81 -18.39
C LEU A 29 -18.37 8.91 -19.04
N LYS A 30 -18.32 10.11 -18.47
CA LYS A 30 -19.04 11.27 -18.99
C LYS A 30 -18.30 11.90 -20.17
N PRO A 31 -19.01 12.36 -21.20
CA PRO A 31 -18.39 13.09 -22.29
C PRO A 31 -17.86 14.44 -21.81
N PHE A 32 -16.72 14.86 -22.36
CA PHE A 32 -16.18 16.22 -22.17
C PHE A 32 -17.20 17.30 -22.53
N PHE A 33 -18.00 17.06 -23.58
CA PHE A 33 -19.02 18.01 -24.03
C PHE A 33 -20.21 17.31 -24.68
N VAL A 34 -21.42 17.81 -24.38
CA VAL A 34 -22.65 17.44 -25.09
C VAL A 34 -23.11 18.65 -25.91
N ALA A 35 -23.14 18.48 -27.24
CA ALA A 35 -23.59 19.51 -28.16
C ALA A 35 -25.11 19.71 -28.09
N PRO A 36 -25.64 20.88 -28.50
CA PRO A 36 -27.08 21.17 -28.48
C PRO A 36 -27.94 20.17 -29.25
N ASN A 37 -27.38 19.55 -30.28
CA ASN A 37 -28.01 18.49 -31.08
C ASN A 37 -27.95 17.10 -30.42
N GLY A 38 -27.48 17.00 -29.16
CA GLY A 38 -27.37 15.76 -28.40
C GLY A 38 -26.11 14.92 -28.70
N PHE A 39 -25.24 15.37 -29.60
CA PHE A 39 -23.98 14.67 -29.89
C PHE A 39 -23.01 14.79 -28.72
N ARG A 40 -22.39 13.68 -28.36
CA ARG A 40 -21.41 13.59 -27.27
C ARG A 40 -20.01 13.57 -27.83
N TYR A 41 -19.14 14.37 -27.23
CA TYR A 41 -17.75 14.51 -27.61
C TYR A 41 -16.84 14.15 -26.43
N TYR A 42 -15.86 13.32 -26.73
CA TYR A 42 -14.81 12.87 -25.82
C TYR A 42 -13.46 13.41 -26.27
N VAL A 43 -12.50 13.46 -25.38
CA VAL A 43 -11.13 13.93 -25.61
C VAL A 43 -10.11 12.84 -25.29
N ASP A 44 -8.83 13.09 -25.57
CA ASP A 44 -7.75 12.13 -25.33
C ASP A 44 -7.68 11.69 -23.86
N ASN A 45 -7.92 12.60 -22.91
CA ASN A 45 -7.95 12.26 -21.47
C ASN A 45 -9.07 11.26 -21.11
N ASP A 46 -10.17 11.23 -21.86
CA ASP A 46 -11.25 10.27 -21.62
C ASP A 46 -10.82 8.84 -22.00
N LEU A 47 -9.82 8.67 -22.89
CA LEU A 47 -9.28 7.35 -23.24
C LEU A 47 -8.56 6.70 -22.05
N ILE A 48 -7.88 7.50 -21.23
CA ILE A 48 -7.22 7.01 -20.03
C ILE A 48 -8.26 6.42 -19.08
N LYS A 49 -9.33 7.17 -18.82
CA LYS A 49 -10.43 6.70 -17.97
C LYS A 49 -11.09 5.46 -18.55
N LEU A 50 -11.30 5.42 -19.87
CA LEU A 50 -11.85 4.24 -20.53
C LEU A 50 -10.93 3.02 -20.41
N GLN A 51 -9.61 3.18 -20.59
CA GLN A 51 -8.63 2.10 -20.40
C GLN A 51 -8.72 1.52 -18.99
N GLN A 52 -8.80 2.37 -17.96
CA GLN A 52 -8.93 1.92 -16.57
C GLN A 52 -10.21 1.12 -16.35
N ILE A 53 -11.36 1.64 -16.82
CA ILE A 53 -12.65 0.94 -16.72
C ILE A 53 -12.56 -0.44 -17.38
N LEU A 54 -12.02 -0.51 -18.60
CA LEU A 54 -11.93 -1.76 -19.35
C LEU A 54 -11.04 -2.79 -18.65
N LEU A 55 -9.90 -2.36 -18.09
CA LEU A 55 -9.03 -3.28 -17.37
C LEU A 55 -9.66 -3.78 -16.07
N PHE A 56 -10.30 -2.91 -15.28
CA PHE A 56 -11.00 -3.38 -14.08
C PHE A 56 -12.16 -4.33 -14.42
N LYS A 57 -12.90 -4.06 -15.50
CA LYS A 57 -13.91 -5.01 -16.01
C LYS A 57 -13.28 -6.35 -16.39
N TYR A 58 -12.11 -6.35 -17.01
CA TYR A 58 -11.36 -7.56 -17.35
C TYR A 58 -10.90 -8.33 -16.09
N LEU A 59 -10.51 -7.61 -15.04
CA LEU A 59 -10.11 -8.18 -13.75
C LEU A 59 -11.30 -8.69 -12.90
N GLY A 60 -12.54 -8.60 -13.40
CA GLY A 60 -13.73 -9.16 -12.75
C GLY A 60 -14.52 -8.18 -11.89
N PHE A 61 -14.17 -6.89 -11.90
CA PHE A 61 -14.86 -5.88 -11.09
C PHE A 61 -16.25 -5.56 -11.66
N SER A 62 -17.20 -5.35 -10.76
CA SER A 62 -18.51 -4.79 -11.06
C SER A 62 -18.39 -3.29 -11.37
N LEU A 63 -19.38 -2.74 -12.07
CA LEU A 63 -19.38 -1.31 -12.40
C LEU A 63 -19.52 -0.43 -11.16
N ASN A 64 -20.22 -0.93 -10.14
CA ASN A 64 -20.36 -0.25 -8.86
C ASN A 64 -19.01 -0.14 -8.15
N GLU A 65 -18.22 -1.21 -8.13
CA GLU A 65 -16.86 -1.20 -7.59
C GLU A 65 -15.94 -0.26 -8.36
N ILE A 66 -16.02 -0.24 -9.70
CA ILE A 66 -15.20 0.69 -10.51
C ILE A 66 -15.60 2.14 -10.23
N LYS A 67 -16.89 2.40 -10.02
CA LYS A 67 -17.39 3.75 -9.73
C LYS A 67 -16.91 4.27 -8.38
N SER A 68 -16.78 3.39 -7.37
CA SER A 68 -16.25 3.77 -6.05
C SER A 68 -14.75 4.02 -6.03
N MET A 69 -14.01 3.68 -7.09
CA MET A 69 -12.56 3.95 -7.20
C MET A 69 -12.21 5.40 -7.58
N ASN A 70 -13.20 6.25 -7.87
CA ASN A 70 -13.05 7.68 -8.18
C ASN A 70 -11.91 8.00 -9.18
N LEU A 71 -12.03 7.47 -10.40
CA LEU A 71 -11.05 7.61 -11.51
C LEU A 71 -11.02 9.01 -12.16
N ASN A 72 -11.23 10.10 -11.39
CA ASN A 72 -11.34 11.45 -11.94
C ASN A 72 -10.00 12.21 -11.82
N ASP A 73 -9.68 12.92 -12.91
CA ASP A 73 -8.48 13.72 -13.15
C ASP A 73 -7.16 12.97 -13.22
N VAL A 74 -6.47 13.15 -14.34
CA VAL A 74 -5.23 12.44 -14.66
C VAL A 74 -4.14 13.47 -14.94
N ASP A 75 -3.34 13.75 -13.92
CA ASP A 75 -1.96 14.14 -14.17
C ASP A 75 -1.10 12.88 -14.41
N SER A 76 0.12 13.05 -14.93
CA SER A 76 1.00 11.92 -15.26
C SER A 76 1.31 11.04 -14.04
N ILE A 77 1.28 11.60 -12.83
CA ILE A 77 1.59 10.92 -11.57
C ILE A 77 0.41 10.02 -11.18
N THR A 78 -0.82 10.53 -11.24
CA THR A 78 -2.05 9.79 -10.98
C THR A 78 -2.22 8.64 -11.97
N LEU A 79 -1.84 8.83 -13.24
CA LEU A 79 -1.83 7.76 -14.23
C LEU A 79 -0.83 6.66 -13.89
N SER A 80 0.42 7.03 -13.60
CA SER A 80 1.48 6.08 -13.27
C SER A 80 1.09 5.22 -12.07
N ASN A 81 0.50 5.83 -11.04
CA ASN A 81 0.01 5.13 -9.85
C ASN A 81 -1.12 4.15 -10.19
N ALA A 82 -2.12 4.61 -10.94
CA ALA A 82 -3.22 3.74 -11.38
C ALA A 82 -2.71 2.54 -12.19
N LEU A 83 -1.76 2.75 -13.11
CA LEU A 83 -1.16 1.68 -13.91
C LEU A 83 -0.31 0.72 -13.08
N PHE A 84 0.45 1.22 -12.10
CA PHE A 84 1.22 0.39 -11.18
C PHE A 84 0.31 -0.52 -10.35
N VAL A 85 -0.75 0.05 -9.77
CA VAL A 85 -1.72 -0.75 -9.00
C VAL A 85 -2.42 -1.77 -9.90
N GLN A 86 -2.83 -1.37 -11.11
CA GLN A 86 -3.40 -2.27 -12.10
C GLN A 86 -2.45 -3.43 -12.45
N LYS A 87 -1.15 -3.14 -12.63
CA LYS A 87 -0.13 -4.17 -12.84
C LYS A 87 -0.08 -5.14 -11.66
N LYS A 88 -0.08 -4.65 -10.42
CA LYS A 88 -0.09 -5.49 -9.22
C LYS A 88 -1.30 -6.42 -9.15
N MET A 89 -2.48 -5.96 -9.57
CA MET A 89 -3.67 -6.83 -9.64
C MET A 89 -3.54 -7.92 -10.70
N VAL A 90 -2.93 -7.61 -11.84
CA VAL A 90 -2.65 -8.61 -12.87
C VAL A 90 -1.65 -9.64 -12.33
N GLU A 91 -0.59 -9.21 -11.65
CA GLU A 91 0.39 -10.10 -11.01
C GLU A 91 -0.29 -11.02 -9.97
N GLU A 92 -1.20 -10.49 -9.14
CA GLU A 92 -1.92 -11.30 -8.17
C GLU A 92 -2.91 -12.26 -8.83
N LYS A 93 -3.56 -11.84 -9.91
CA LYS A 93 -4.43 -12.73 -10.68
C LYS A 93 -3.62 -13.86 -11.31
N ILE A 94 -2.41 -13.58 -11.78
CA ILE A 94 -1.48 -14.59 -12.27
C ILE A 94 -1.12 -15.55 -11.13
N ASP A 95 -0.75 -15.07 -9.94
CA ASP A 95 -0.44 -15.93 -8.77
C ASP A 95 -1.60 -16.87 -8.42
N GLN A 96 -2.82 -16.32 -8.35
CA GLN A 96 -4.03 -17.10 -8.11
C GLN A 96 -4.28 -18.14 -9.20
N MET A 97 -4.11 -17.77 -10.47
CA MET A 97 -4.29 -18.69 -11.60
C MET A 97 -3.23 -19.79 -11.60
N SER A 98 -1.98 -19.47 -11.26
CA SER A 98 -0.91 -20.47 -11.12
C SER A 98 -1.19 -21.45 -9.98
N LYS A 99 -1.71 -20.98 -8.83
CA LYS A 99 -2.15 -21.86 -7.74
C LYS A 99 -3.28 -22.79 -8.16
N VAL A 100 -4.21 -22.30 -8.98
CA VAL A 100 -5.29 -23.13 -9.55
C VAL A 100 -4.73 -24.16 -10.53
N GLU A 101 -3.80 -23.76 -11.41
CA GLU A 101 -3.10 -24.66 -12.33
C GLU A 101 -2.37 -25.77 -11.58
N GLU A 102 -1.58 -25.43 -10.56
CA GLU A 102 -0.85 -26.39 -9.72
C GLU A 102 -1.81 -27.37 -9.02
N ALA A 103 -2.93 -26.88 -8.48
CA ALA A 103 -3.93 -27.73 -7.83
C ALA A 103 -4.61 -28.69 -8.85
N ILE A 104 -4.86 -28.22 -10.07
CA ILE A 104 -5.39 -29.07 -11.15
C ILE A 104 -4.37 -30.14 -11.52
N ASP A 105 -3.10 -29.77 -11.70
CA ASP A 105 -2.03 -30.71 -12.04
C ASP A 105 -1.83 -31.78 -10.98
N ASN A 106 -1.82 -31.39 -9.70
CA ASN A 106 -1.74 -32.33 -8.57
C ASN A 106 -2.93 -33.31 -8.57
N THR A 107 -4.14 -32.81 -8.81
CA THR A 107 -5.35 -33.64 -8.90
C THR A 107 -5.26 -34.62 -10.08
N ILE A 108 -4.78 -34.18 -11.24
CA ILE A 108 -4.55 -35.04 -12.42
C ILE A 108 -3.53 -36.12 -12.09
N MET A 109 -2.41 -35.77 -11.43
CA MET A 109 -1.37 -36.72 -11.06
C MET A 109 -1.87 -37.78 -10.09
N GLU A 110 -2.68 -37.40 -9.09
CA GLU A 110 -3.26 -38.35 -8.14
C GLU A 110 -4.29 -39.28 -8.78
N LEU A 111 -5.18 -38.75 -9.62
CA LEU A 111 -6.15 -39.57 -10.36
C LEU A 111 -5.45 -40.63 -11.20
N LYS A 112 -4.33 -40.27 -11.85
CA LYS A 112 -3.51 -41.23 -12.62
C LYS A 112 -2.84 -42.29 -11.74
N LYS A 113 -2.54 -42.00 -10.47
CA LYS A 113 -1.86 -42.93 -9.55
C LYS A 113 -2.83 -43.89 -8.84
N HIS A 114 -3.95 -43.37 -8.35
CA HIS A 114 -4.83 -44.11 -7.44
C HIS A 114 -6.16 -44.54 -8.07
N ASN A 115 -6.50 -44.07 -9.28
CA ASN A 115 -7.75 -44.38 -9.97
C ASN A 115 -9.03 -44.05 -9.17
N ASP A 116 -8.91 -43.21 -8.14
CA ASP A 116 -10.00 -42.78 -7.27
C ASP A 116 -9.91 -41.28 -7.00
N ILE A 117 -11.06 -40.64 -6.74
CA ILE A 117 -11.17 -39.20 -6.53
C ILE A 117 -10.77 -38.88 -5.10
N ASN A 118 -9.68 -38.12 -4.95
CA ASN A 118 -9.36 -37.49 -3.67
C ASN A 118 -10.26 -36.27 -3.44
N TRP A 119 -11.24 -36.42 -2.55
CA TRP A 119 -12.21 -35.38 -2.22
C TRP A 119 -11.57 -34.16 -1.52
N GLU A 120 -10.45 -34.31 -0.82
CA GLU A 120 -9.76 -33.17 -0.20
C GLU A 120 -9.19 -32.22 -1.26
N ASN A 121 -8.63 -32.77 -2.34
CA ASN A 121 -8.12 -31.99 -3.46
C ASN A 121 -9.24 -31.34 -4.28
N MET A 122 -10.36 -32.04 -4.47
CA MET A 122 -11.56 -31.46 -5.10
C MET A 122 -12.14 -30.30 -4.28
N LEU A 123 -12.19 -30.44 -2.94
CA LEU A 123 -12.62 -29.36 -2.05
C LEU A 123 -11.64 -28.18 -2.11
N SER A 124 -10.33 -28.43 -2.11
CA SER A 124 -9.30 -27.40 -2.28
C SER A 124 -9.50 -26.59 -3.57
N LEU A 125 -9.76 -27.26 -4.70
CA LEU A 125 -10.06 -26.60 -5.98
C LEU A 125 -11.32 -25.72 -5.91
N ILE A 126 -12.39 -26.22 -5.28
CA ILE A 126 -13.64 -25.47 -5.08
C ILE A 126 -13.39 -24.23 -4.20
N HIS A 127 -12.57 -24.36 -3.15
CA HIS A 127 -12.24 -23.24 -2.28
C HIS A 127 -11.38 -22.19 -3.00
N LEU A 128 -10.34 -22.61 -3.72
CA LEU A 128 -9.46 -21.71 -4.48
C LEU A 128 -10.21 -20.91 -5.54
N THR A 129 -11.19 -21.54 -6.22
CA THR A 129 -11.99 -20.89 -7.27
C THR A 129 -13.08 -19.95 -6.73
N ASN A 130 -13.56 -20.18 -5.50
CA ASN A 130 -14.58 -19.32 -4.87
C ASN A 130 -14.01 -18.14 -4.07
N ASN A 131 -12.71 -18.14 -3.76
CA ASN A 131 -12.09 -17.12 -2.89
C ASN A 131 -11.73 -15.80 -3.60
N SER A 132 -12.37 -15.48 -4.73
CA SER A 132 -12.12 -14.27 -5.52
C SER A 132 -12.65 -12.96 -4.90
N ALA A 133 -13.33 -13.02 -3.76
CA ALA A 133 -14.08 -11.90 -3.18
C ALA A 133 -13.24 -10.82 -2.45
N ASN A 134 -11.91 -10.96 -2.35
CA ASN A 134 -11.07 -10.06 -1.56
C ASN A 134 -10.12 -9.17 -2.39
N ILE A 135 -10.23 -9.21 -3.74
CA ILE A 135 -9.31 -8.45 -4.62
C ILE A 135 -9.60 -6.94 -4.56
N TYR A 136 -10.86 -6.53 -4.38
CA TYR A 136 -11.23 -5.10 -4.30
C TYR A 136 -10.67 -4.41 -3.04
N THR A 137 -10.80 -5.07 -1.89
CA THR A 137 -10.27 -4.61 -0.60
C THR A 137 -8.75 -4.56 -0.65
N GLN A 138 -8.09 -5.62 -1.13
CA GLN A 138 -6.64 -5.65 -1.32
C GLN A 138 -6.17 -4.56 -2.30
N PHE A 139 -6.90 -4.32 -3.40
CA PHE A 139 -6.64 -3.23 -4.34
C PHE A 139 -6.70 -1.86 -3.66
N LYS A 140 -7.76 -1.60 -2.88
CA LYS A 140 -7.92 -0.34 -2.16
C LYS A 140 -6.76 -0.12 -1.20
N ASP A 141 -6.33 -1.17 -0.49
CA ASP A 141 -5.21 -1.11 0.44
C ASP A 141 -3.88 -0.82 -0.29
N VAL A 142 -3.60 -1.48 -1.41
CA VAL A 142 -2.40 -1.23 -2.23
C VAL A 142 -2.41 0.19 -2.83
N SER A 143 -3.54 0.63 -3.38
CA SER A 143 -3.69 1.98 -3.93
C SER A 143 -3.48 3.05 -2.86
N ASN A 144 -4.07 2.86 -1.68
CA ASN A 144 -3.93 3.77 -0.56
C ASN A 144 -2.50 3.80 -0.02
N LEU A 145 -1.85 2.63 0.07
CA LEU A 145 -0.44 2.54 0.46
C LEU A 145 0.46 3.30 -0.50
N ASN A 146 0.28 3.11 -1.81
CA ASN A 146 1.08 3.81 -2.84
C ASN A 146 0.87 5.33 -2.81
N ALA A 147 -0.37 5.80 -2.65
CA ALA A 147 -0.63 7.24 -2.53
C ALA A 147 0.16 7.86 -1.37
N ARG A 148 0.25 7.14 -0.23
CA ARG A 148 1.06 7.58 0.92
C ARG A 148 2.55 7.56 0.63
N ILE A 149 3.07 6.47 0.07
CA ILE A 149 4.49 6.33 -0.30
C ILE A 149 4.90 7.44 -1.28
N ASN A 150 4.12 7.66 -2.33
CA ASN A 150 4.44 8.64 -3.37
C ASN A 150 4.51 10.08 -2.86
N LEU A 151 3.64 10.46 -1.91
CA LEU A 151 3.73 11.79 -1.31
C LEU A 151 5.09 11.98 -0.63
N HIS A 152 5.60 10.96 0.05
CA HIS A 152 6.92 11.03 0.67
C HIS A 152 8.05 11.01 -0.36
N ASP A 153 8.01 10.11 -1.34
CA ASP A 153 9.10 9.94 -2.31
C ASP A 153 9.29 11.16 -3.21
N LEU A 154 8.20 11.80 -3.63
CA LEU A 154 8.25 12.93 -4.58
C LEU A 154 8.52 14.26 -3.90
N TYR A 155 7.97 14.48 -2.69
CA TYR A 155 7.97 15.79 -2.05
C TYR A 155 8.90 15.90 -0.84
N SER A 156 9.67 14.84 -0.52
CA SER A 156 10.69 14.91 0.52
C SER A 156 11.77 15.95 0.20
N THR A 157 12.05 16.77 1.22
CA THR A 157 13.10 17.77 1.17
C THR A 157 14.47 17.14 1.44
N ASN A 158 14.52 16.05 2.22
CA ASN A 158 15.72 15.25 2.41
C ASN A 158 16.03 14.38 1.18
N LYS A 159 17.15 14.64 0.53
CA LYS A 159 17.56 13.95 -0.71
C LYS A 159 18.23 12.59 -0.50
N GLN A 160 18.55 12.21 0.75
CA GLN A 160 19.06 10.88 1.07
C GLN A 160 17.97 9.82 0.95
N GLY A 161 16.73 10.15 1.28
CA GLY A 161 15.61 9.20 1.34
C GLY A 161 15.59 8.37 2.63
N CYS A 162 14.39 8.10 3.14
CA CYS A 162 14.17 7.47 4.45
C CYS A 162 14.77 6.05 4.53
N PHE A 163 14.62 5.24 3.49
CA PHE A 163 15.13 3.86 3.51
C PHE A 163 16.66 3.78 3.46
N ILE A 164 17.32 4.64 2.66
CA ILE A 164 18.79 4.70 2.62
C ILE A 164 19.32 5.19 3.97
N TRP A 165 18.67 6.21 4.54
CA TRP A 165 18.98 6.66 5.89
C TRP A 165 18.84 5.52 6.90
N LEU A 166 17.69 4.81 6.91
CA LEU A 166 17.44 3.70 7.82
C LEU A 166 18.51 2.61 7.67
N LEU A 167 18.78 2.14 6.45
CA LEU A 167 19.84 1.15 6.19
C LEU A 167 21.22 1.61 6.73
N SER A 168 21.55 2.89 6.59
CA SER A 168 22.81 3.44 7.11
C SER A 168 22.89 3.43 8.64
N THR A 169 21.74 3.51 9.33
CA THR A 169 21.69 3.43 10.80
C THR A 169 21.77 2.01 11.33
N LEU A 170 21.38 1.00 10.55
CA LEU A 170 21.39 -0.41 10.99
C LEU A 170 22.80 -0.90 11.33
N LYS A 171 23.84 -0.40 10.64
CA LYS A 171 25.25 -0.80 10.85
C LYS A 171 25.41 -2.32 10.88
N LEU A 172 24.89 -3.01 9.87
CA LEU A 172 24.93 -4.47 9.78
C LEU A 172 26.33 -5.00 9.44
N SER A 173 26.69 -6.13 10.04
CA SER A 173 27.88 -6.93 9.72
C SER A 173 27.51 -8.12 8.84
N TYR A 174 28.41 -8.56 7.96
CA TYR A 174 28.20 -9.71 7.05
C TYR A 174 27.72 -10.99 7.75
N TYR A 175 28.08 -11.14 9.03
CA TYR A 175 27.73 -12.30 9.85
C TYR A 175 26.41 -12.16 10.60
N ASP A 176 25.77 -10.99 10.56
CA ASP A 176 24.52 -10.76 11.26
C ASP A 176 23.41 -11.59 10.63
N LYS A 177 22.68 -12.33 11.49
CA LYS A 177 21.40 -12.92 11.13
C LYS A 177 20.29 -11.94 11.48
N VAL A 178 19.59 -11.47 10.46
CA VAL A 178 18.62 -10.37 10.56
C VAL A 178 17.21 -10.90 10.32
N LEU A 179 16.26 -10.46 11.14
CA LEU A 179 14.82 -10.64 10.91
C LEU A 179 14.16 -9.28 10.75
N GLU A 180 13.47 -9.05 9.63
CA GLU A 180 12.54 -7.93 9.51
C GLU A 180 11.11 -8.43 9.71
N ILE A 181 10.42 -7.84 10.69
CA ILE A 181 9.00 -8.03 10.97
C ILE A 181 8.21 -6.92 10.27
N GLY A 182 7.24 -7.31 9.44
CA GLY A 182 6.43 -6.37 8.67
C GLY A 182 7.19 -5.76 7.49
N CYS A 183 7.85 -6.59 6.67
CA CYS A 183 8.65 -6.14 5.53
C CYS A 183 7.83 -5.51 4.40
N GLY A 184 6.50 -5.65 4.42
CA GLY A 184 5.62 -5.22 3.33
C GLY A 184 6.08 -5.83 2.00
N ASP A 185 6.22 -4.99 0.97
CA ASP A 185 6.66 -5.39 -0.36
C ASP A 185 8.19 -5.45 -0.54
N GLY A 186 8.95 -5.39 0.57
CA GLY A 186 10.41 -5.44 0.59
C GLY A 186 11.10 -4.13 0.21
N SER A 187 10.38 -3.00 0.18
CA SER A 187 10.92 -1.70 -0.27
C SER A 187 12.22 -1.27 0.43
N LEU A 188 12.40 -1.59 1.71
CA LEU A 188 13.62 -1.27 2.47
C LEU A 188 14.89 -1.84 1.80
N TRP A 189 14.79 -3.00 1.15
CA TRP A 189 15.93 -3.75 0.63
C TRP A 189 16.15 -3.60 -0.87
N ARG A 190 15.39 -2.74 -1.54
CA ARG A 190 15.55 -2.50 -2.98
C ARG A 190 16.95 -2.00 -3.30
N GLY A 191 17.55 -2.59 -4.33
CA GLY A 191 18.90 -2.24 -4.80
C GLY A 191 20.04 -2.74 -3.90
N GLN A 192 19.75 -3.43 -2.79
CA GLN A 192 20.79 -4.00 -1.93
C GLN A 192 21.32 -5.32 -2.49
N SER A 193 22.62 -5.57 -2.30
CA SER A 193 23.24 -6.86 -2.55
C SER A 193 23.05 -7.80 -1.34
N SER A 194 22.78 -9.08 -1.60
CA SER A 194 22.36 -10.07 -0.60
C SER A 194 23.50 -10.68 0.21
N ASN A 195 24.39 -9.85 0.71
CA ASN A 195 25.56 -10.32 1.46
C ASN A 195 25.24 -10.67 2.92
N PHE A 196 24.00 -10.50 3.37
CA PHE A 196 23.59 -10.71 4.76
C PHE A 196 22.57 -11.85 4.85
N ASN A 197 22.55 -12.57 5.98
CA ASN A 197 21.54 -13.59 6.25
C ASN A 197 20.25 -12.91 6.75
N ILE A 198 19.44 -12.42 5.80
CA ILE A 198 18.22 -11.66 6.10
C ILE A 198 16.99 -12.54 5.86
N THR A 199 16.11 -12.56 6.85
CA THR A 199 14.75 -13.10 6.77
C THR A 199 13.77 -11.94 6.75
N LEU A 200 13.06 -11.79 5.64
CA LEU A 200 11.97 -10.84 5.45
C LEU A 200 10.66 -11.53 5.80
N SER A 201 9.86 -10.89 6.66
CA SER A 201 8.60 -11.47 7.09
C SER A 201 7.48 -10.47 7.20
N ASP A 202 6.27 -10.94 6.90
CA ASP A 202 5.03 -10.18 7.09
C ASP A 202 3.93 -11.15 7.54
N LYS A 203 2.88 -10.65 8.20
CA LYS A 203 1.72 -11.47 8.57
C LYS A 203 0.86 -11.82 7.35
N SER A 204 0.98 -11.05 6.28
CA SER A 204 0.24 -11.22 5.02
C SER A 204 1.05 -12.03 4.02
N GLU A 205 0.51 -13.17 3.58
CA GLU A 205 1.10 -13.99 2.52
C GLU A 205 1.29 -13.18 1.22
N GLY A 206 0.32 -12.33 0.86
CA GLY A 206 0.40 -11.48 -0.32
C GLY A 206 1.58 -10.51 -0.28
N MET A 207 1.87 -9.92 0.88
CA MET A 207 3.03 -9.02 1.04
C MET A 207 4.35 -9.77 0.92
N VAL A 208 4.45 -10.96 1.53
CA VAL A 208 5.64 -11.82 1.41
C VAL A 208 5.88 -12.24 -0.05
N ASN A 209 4.81 -12.56 -0.79
CA ASN A 209 4.91 -12.88 -2.21
C ASN A 209 5.33 -11.66 -3.05
N ASP A 210 4.81 -10.47 -2.75
CA ASP A 210 5.25 -9.23 -3.39
C ASP A 210 6.72 -8.90 -3.12
N ALA A 211 7.18 -9.05 -1.88
CA ALA A 211 8.58 -8.88 -1.53
C ALA A 211 9.47 -9.84 -2.32
N ARG A 212 9.09 -11.12 -2.41
CA ARG A 212 9.82 -12.13 -3.19
C ARG A 212 9.87 -11.78 -4.67
N ARG A 213 8.74 -11.36 -5.27
CA ARG A 213 8.69 -10.92 -6.67
C ARG A 213 9.59 -9.71 -6.93
N ASN A 214 9.62 -8.76 -5.99
CA ASN A 214 10.37 -7.51 -6.15
C ASN A 214 11.88 -7.67 -5.96
N LEU A 215 12.31 -8.59 -5.09
CA LEU A 215 13.71 -8.72 -4.66
C LEU A 215 14.41 -10.00 -5.16
N GLY A 216 13.64 -11.00 -5.61
CA GLY A 216 14.14 -12.30 -6.07
C GLY A 216 14.65 -13.20 -4.93
N ASP A 217 15.41 -14.24 -5.26
CA ASP A 217 15.83 -15.30 -4.31
C ASP A 217 17.01 -14.91 -3.41
N LYS A 218 17.24 -13.61 -3.26
CA LYS A 218 18.33 -13.01 -2.48
C LYS A 218 18.10 -13.02 -0.97
N PHE A 219 16.87 -13.21 -0.54
CA PHE A 219 16.45 -13.12 0.85
C PHE A 219 15.67 -14.38 1.23
N ASN A 220 15.60 -14.66 2.53
CA ASN A 220 14.65 -15.64 3.04
C ASN A 220 13.30 -14.94 3.26
N TYR A 221 12.21 -15.60 2.90
CA TYR A 221 10.86 -15.02 2.99
C TYR A 221 9.96 -15.93 3.82
N GLN A 222 9.29 -15.40 4.83
CA GLN A 222 8.40 -16.18 5.69
C GLN A 222 7.15 -15.40 6.10
N VAL A 223 6.01 -16.09 6.18
CA VAL A 223 4.80 -15.53 6.77
C VAL A 223 4.90 -15.66 8.29
N ILE A 224 5.02 -14.53 9.00
CA ILE A 224 5.24 -14.50 10.45
C ILE A 224 4.30 -13.48 11.10
N ARG A 225 3.67 -13.88 12.20
CA ARG A 225 3.01 -12.95 13.13
C ARG A 225 4.02 -12.55 14.19
N CYS A 226 4.15 -11.26 14.45
CA CYS A 226 5.12 -10.74 15.43
C CYS A 226 4.92 -11.35 16.82
N GLU A 227 3.68 -11.62 17.19
CA GLU A 227 3.29 -12.21 18.46
C GLU A 227 3.60 -13.72 18.57
N GLU A 228 4.10 -14.35 17.50
CA GLU A 228 4.43 -15.78 17.42
C GLU A 228 5.58 -16.02 16.41
N ILE A 229 6.82 -15.75 16.82
CA ILE A 229 8.00 -15.86 15.94
C ILE A 229 8.47 -17.32 15.91
N PRO A 230 8.41 -18.03 14.75
CA PRO A 230 8.65 -19.47 14.65
C PRO A 230 10.15 -19.84 14.63
N PHE A 231 10.94 -19.18 15.47
CA PHE A 231 12.38 -19.41 15.63
C PHE A 231 12.71 -19.66 17.09
N LEU A 232 13.81 -20.39 17.32
CA LEU A 232 14.33 -20.65 18.65
C LEU A 232 14.80 -19.35 19.33
N ASP A 233 14.90 -19.38 20.65
CA ASP A 233 15.44 -18.29 21.45
C ASP A 233 16.86 -17.93 20.98
N GLY A 234 17.17 -16.63 20.92
CA GLY A 234 18.50 -16.18 20.52
C GLY A 234 18.88 -16.51 19.07
N SER A 235 17.90 -16.57 18.16
CA SER A 235 18.15 -16.88 16.75
C SER A 235 18.73 -15.73 15.92
N PHE A 236 18.54 -14.48 16.33
CA PHE A 236 18.87 -13.29 15.51
C PHE A 236 19.81 -12.32 16.22
N ASP A 237 20.75 -11.75 15.46
CA ASP A 237 21.63 -10.67 15.91
C ASP A 237 20.91 -9.31 15.85
N VAL A 238 20.04 -9.14 14.85
CA VAL A 238 19.27 -7.92 14.64
C VAL A 238 17.82 -8.27 14.31
N VAL A 239 16.89 -7.60 14.97
CA VAL A 239 15.47 -7.61 14.60
C VAL A 239 15.06 -6.20 14.21
N ILE A 240 14.36 -6.06 13.10
CA ILE A 240 13.87 -4.79 12.55
C ILE A 240 12.35 -4.82 12.53
N ALA A 241 11.71 -3.73 12.95
CA ALA A 241 10.26 -3.56 12.90
C ALA A 241 9.91 -2.15 12.39
N ASN A 242 9.86 -1.98 11.07
CA ASN A 242 9.65 -0.68 10.43
C ASN A 242 8.14 -0.39 10.31
N HIS A 243 7.64 0.66 11.00
CA HIS A 243 6.25 1.12 10.95
C HIS A 243 5.19 0.02 11.17
N VAL A 244 5.49 -0.95 12.04
CA VAL A 244 4.62 -2.14 12.27
C VAL A 244 4.04 -2.21 13.69
N LEU A 245 4.75 -1.74 14.71
CA LEU A 245 4.42 -2.03 16.12
C LEU A 245 3.04 -1.51 16.55
N PHE A 246 2.63 -0.35 16.07
CA PHE A 246 1.31 0.23 16.36
C PHE A 246 0.14 -0.50 15.66
N TYR A 247 0.40 -1.49 14.79
CA TYR A 247 -0.61 -2.36 14.20
C TYR A 247 -0.75 -3.73 14.90
N LEU A 248 0.07 -4.01 15.91
CA LEU A 248 0.00 -5.28 16.64
C LEU A 248 -1.28 -5.36 17.46
N LYS A 249 -1.86 -6.56 17.54
CA LYS A 249 -3.03 -6.78 18.39
C LYS A 249 -2.65 -6.81 19.86
N ASP A 250 -1.47 -7.38 20.14
CA ASP A 250 -0.87 -7.42 21.46
C ASP A 250 0.58 -6.96 21.36
N LEU A 251 0.80 -5.67 21.62
CA LEU A 251 2.12 -5.05 21.57
C LEU A 251 3.09 -5.68 22.59
N ASN A 252 2.61 -6.04 23.79
CA ASN A 252 3.45 -6.62 24.84
C ASN A 252 3.94 -8.02 24.46
N LYS A 253 3.04 -8.85 23.92
CA LYS A 253 3.41 -10.18 23.42
C LYS A 253 4.38 -10.08 22.25
N GLY A 254 4.15 -9.16 21.30
CA GLY A 254 5.05 -8.92 20.18
C GLY A 254 6.46 -8.50 20.64
N LEU A 255 6.57 -7.57 21.58
CA LEU A 255 7.86 -7.13 22.13
C LEU A 255 8.57 -8.24 22.91
N SER A 256 7.81 -9.06 23.65
CA SER A 256 8.36 -10.25 24.34
C SER A 256 8.94 -11.26 23.35
N GLU A 257 8.25 -11.54 22.24
CA GLU A 257 8.74 -12.43 21.20
C GLU A 257 9.96 -11.89 20.46
N ILE A 258 9.97 -10.58 20.14
CA ILE A 258 11.14 -9.91 19.57
C ILE A 258 12.33 -10.04 20.52
N ASN A 259 12.13 -9.75 21.81
CA ASN A 259 13.19 -9.93 22.80
C ASN A 259 13.65 -11.39 22.82
N ARG A 260 12.76 -12.37 22.95
CA ARG A 260 13.11 -13.81 22.97
C ARG A 260 13.94 -14.23 21.75
N ALA A 261 13.54 -13.80 20.55
CA ALA A 261 14.20 -14.15 19.30
C ALA A 261 15.61 -13.53 19.15
N LEU A 262 15.90 -12.42 19.82
CA LEU A 262 17.21 -11.76 19.82
C LEU A 262 18.24 -12.53 20.67
N LYS A 263 19.49 -12.58 20.20
CA LYS A 263 20.65 -13.02 20.99
C LYS A 263 20.91 -12.06 22.17
N GLY A 264 21.63 -12.51 23.19
CA GLY A 264 21.90 -11.72 24.40
C GLY A 264 22.65 -10.39 24.17
N ASN A 265 23.33 -10.23 23.03
CA ASN A 265 23.96 -8.97 22.59
C ASN A 265 23.28 -8.38 21.34
N GLY A 266 22.08 -8.87 21.01
CA GLY A 266 21.34 -8.49 19.82
C GLY A 266 20.75 -7.09 19.92
N ARG A 267 20.42 -6.51 18.77
CA ARG A 267 19.83 -5.17 18.67
C ARG A 267 18.43 -5.22 18.08
N PHE A 268 17.54 -4.44 18.67
CA PHE A 268 16.22 -4.18 18.11
C PHE A 268 16.20 -2.77 17.51
N ILE A 269 15.72 -2.65 16.27
CA ILE A 269 15.51 -1.36 15.62
C ILE A 269 14.06 -1.27 15.16
N CYS A 270 13.34 -0.26 15.60
CA CYS A 270 11.96 -0.05 15.18
C CYS A 270 11.68 1.40 14.85
N SER A 271 10.94 1.65 13.78
CA SER A 271 10.55 3.01 13.39
C SER A 271 9.14 3.35 13.85
N THR A 272 8.93 4.63 14.13
CA THR A 272 7.61 5.18 14.41
C THR A 272 7.61 6.69 14.12
N TYR A 273 6.49 7.33 14.42
CA TYR A 273 6.29 8.77 14.28
C TYR A 273 5.66 9.37 15.54
N GLY A 274 5.82 10.68 15.70
CA GLY A 274 5.27 11.44 16.81
C GLY A 274 3.94 12.10 16.47
N LYS A 275 3.33 12.73 17.47
CA LYS A 275 2.03 13.43 17.36
C LYS A 275 2.08 14.64 16.41
N ASP A 276 3.27 15.18 16.17
CA ASP A 276 3.48 16.33 15.28
C ASP A 276 3.66 15.91 13.81
N HIS A 277 3.66 14.60 13.51
CA HIS A 277 3.83 14.08 12.16
C HIS A 277 2.67 14.48 11.26
N MET A 278 2.96 15.23 10.19
CA MET A 278 2.03 15.63 9.13
C MET A 278 0.79 16.40 9.61
N LYS A 279 0.85 17.02 10.79
CA LYS A 279 -0.26 17.77 11.41
C LYS A 279 -0.84 18.89 10.54
N GLU A 280 -0.07 19.42 9.59
CA GLU A 280 -0.54 20.44 8.66
C GLU A 280 -1.63 19.91 7.73
N ILE A 281 -1.60 18.61 7.38
CA ILE A 281 -2.65 17.98 6.58
C ILE A 281 -3.93 17.84 7.40
N ASP A 282 -3.82 17.43 8.67
CA ASP A 282 -4.97 17.38 9.60
C ASP A 282 -5.59 18.77 9.80
N ALA A 283 -4.76 19.80 9.97
CA ALA A 283 -5.22 21.18 10.08
C ALA A 283 -5.93 21.65 8.80
N LEU A 284 -5.41 21.31 7.63
CA LEU A 284 -6.00 21.64 6.33
C LEU A 284 -7.40 21.04 6.18
N VAL A 285 -7.57 19.75 6.46
CA VAL A 285 -8.89 19.10 6.32
C VAL A 285 -9.88 19.59 7.35
N LYS A 286 -9.45 19.87 8.58
CA LYS A 286 -10.31 20.46 9.63
C LYS A 286 -10.75 21.88 9.30
N LYS A 287 -9.92 22.64 8.58
CA LYS A 287 -10.27 23.98 8.09
C LYS A 287 -11.36 23.91 7.00
N PHE A 288 -11.39 22.85 6.20
CA PHE A 288 -12.48 22.60 5.25
C PHE A 288 -13.77 22.16 5.97
N ASP A 289 -13.65 21.17 6.85
CA ASP A 289 -14.75 20.65 7.65
C ASP A 289 -14.21 20.04 8.95
N ASN A 290 -14.58 20.64 10.09
CA ASN A 290 -14.04 20.25 11.39
C ASN A 290 -14.48 18.85 11.86
N SER A 291 -15.44 18.23 11.17
CA SER A 291 -15.84 16.84 11.43
C SER A 291 -14.91 15.82 10.79
N ILE A 292 -14.00 16.23 9.89
CA ILE A 292 -13.05 15.34 9.23
C ILE A 292 -11.93 14.93 10.19
N TYR A 293 -11.66 13.64 10.24
CA TYR A 293 -10.45 13.04 10.81
C TYR A 293 -9.83 12.07 9.80
N LEU A 294 -8.49 12.02 9.75
CA LEU A 294 -7.75 11.14 8.83
C LEU A 294 -7.42 9.77 9.41
N SER A 295 -7.61 9.60 10.71
CA SER A 295 -7.46 8.30 11.38
C SER A 295 -8.46 8.18 12.52
N SER A 296 -9.14 7.03 12.62
CA SER A 296 -10.07 6.76 13.73
C SER A 296 -9.36 6.65 15.08
N ASN A 297 -8.11 6.18 15.06
CA ASN A 297 -7.24 6.05 16.22
C ASN A 297 -5.88 6.67 15.91
N ASN A 298 -5.31 7.40 16.86
CA ASN A 298 -3.95 7.89 16.74
C ASN A 298 -2.97 6.73 16.98
N LEU A 299 -2.35 6.22 15.93
CA LEU A 299 -1.42 5.09 16.03
C LEU A 299 -0.20 5.40 16.91
N TYR A 300 0.22 6.67 16.98
CA TYR A 300 1.29 7.12 17.88
C TYR A 300 0.90 7.00 19.37
N ASP A 301 -0.39 6.99 19.72
CA ASP A 301 -0.84 6.74 21.10
C ASP A 301 -0.70 5.26 21.48
N VAL A 302 -0.70 4.34 20.50
CA VAL A 302 -0.41 2.91 20.70
C VAL A 302 1.10 2.69 20.82
N PHE A 303 1.86 3.17 19.82
CA PHE A 303 3.31 3.14 19.83
C PHE A 303 3.87 4.28 18.96
N GLY A 304 4.38 5.32 19.59
CA GLY A 304 4.85 6.56 18.98
C GLY A 304 6.15 7.04 19.58
N LYS A 305 6.64 8.18 19.08
CA LYS A 305 7.86 8.82 19.58
C LYS A 305 7.77 9.15 21.09
N GLU A 306 6.60 9.56 21.56
CA GLU A 306 6.38 10.07 22.92
C GLU A 306 6.33 8.97 23.97
N ASN A 307 5.74 7.82 23.66
CA ASN A 307 5.58 6.70 24.60
C ASN A 307 6.54 5.53 24.33
N GLY A 308 7.15 5.47 23.14
CA GLY A 308 7.95 4.34 22.67
C GLY A 308 9.12 4.02 23.59
N ALA A 309 9.83 5.02 24.09
CA ALA A 309 10.96 4.81 25.02
C ALA A 309 10.53 4.08 26.31
N SER A 310 9.39 4.48 26.89
CA SER A 310 8.86 3.87 28.11
C SER A 310 8.31 2.46 27.88
N ILE A 311 7.73 2.20 26.70
CA ILE A 311 7.22 0.87 26.34
C ILE A 311 8.40 -0.08 26.10
N LEU A 312 9.37 0.33 25.30
CA LEU A 312 10.54 -0.48 24.95
C LEU A 312 11.43 -0.76 26.16
N GLY A 313 11.56 0.21 27.09
CA GLY A 313 12.38 0.06 28.30
C GLY A 313 11.91 -1.05 29.26
N GLN A 314 10.71 -1.61 29.06
CA GLN A 314 10.24 -2.78 29.81
C GLN A 314 10.84 -4.10 29.30
N TYR A 315 11.35 -4.11 28.06
CA TYR A 315 11.83 -5.31 27.37
C TYR A 315 13.29 -5.20 26.91
N PHE A 316 13.82 -3.99 26.79
CA PHE A 316 15.14 -3.72 26.22
C PHE A 316 15.92 -2.72 27.07
N SER A 317 17.24 -2.73 26.92
CA SER A 317 18.17 -1.75 27.48
C SER A 317 18.64 -0.75 26.41
N ASP A 318 19.28 0.34 26.83
CA ASP A 318 19.87 1.36 25.94
C ASP A 318 18.91 1.85 24.84
N VAL A 319 17.68 2.22 25.21
CA VAL A 319 16.66 2.70 24.25
C VAL A 319 16.98 4.12 23.81
N GLU A 320 17.49 4.27 22.59
CA GLU A 320 17.88 5.55 21.98
C GLU A 320 16.93 5.95 20.85
N TRP A 321 16.46 7.19 20.86
CA TRP A 321 15.71 7.77 19.73
C TRP A 321 16.66 8.47 18.76
N ILE A 322 16.55 8.14 17.48
CA ILE A 322 17.26 8.80 16.39
C ILE A 322 16.23 9.40 15.44
N GLN A 323 16.16 10.72 15.38
CA GLN A 323 15.27 11.46 14.49
C GLN A 323 15.71 11.31 13.03
N TYR A 324 14.74 11.09 12.13
CA TYR A 324 14.95 11.31 10.70
C TYR A 324 14.63 12.77 10.37
N GLU A 325 15.67 13.56 10.11
CA GLU A 325 15.51 14.97 9.74
C GLU A 325 14.97 15.10 8.32
N ASP A 326 13.68 15.41 8.19
CA ASP A 326 13.00 15.60 6.92
C ASP A 326 11.77 16.51 7.05
N SER A 327 11.27 16.99 5.92
CA SER A 327 9.97 17.64 5.77
C SER A 327 9.48 17.41 4.34
N LEU A 328 8.18 17.57 4.10
CA LEU A 328 7.67 17.59 2.72
C LEU A 328 7.43 19.03 2.28
N PHE A 329 7.70 19.33 1.02
CA PHE A 329 7.21 20.52 0.35
C PHE A 329 6.35 20.10 -0.83
N VAL A 330 5.03 20.20 -0.66
CA VAL A 330 4.05 19.71 -1.64
C VAL A 330 3.49 20.90 -2.41
N ASP A 331 3.74 20.95 -3.71
CA ASP A 331 3.23 21.97 -4.64
C ASP A 331 2.16 21.42 -5.61
N ASN A 332 1.93 20.10 -5.61
CA ASN A 332 0.88 19.44 -6.38
C ASN A 332 -0.35 19.16 -5.51
N VAL A 333 -1.47 19.80 -5.88
CA VAL A 333 -2.77 19.66 -5.21
C VAL A 333 -3.30 18.23 -5.28
N ASP A 334 -3.22 17.59 -6.44
CA ASP A 334 -3.82 16.28 -6.68
C ASP A 334 -3.05 15.19 -5.90
N ALA A 335 -1.73 15.31 -5.75
CA ALA A 335 -0.92 14.43 -4.90
C ALA A 335 -1.32 14.54 -3.41
N LEU A 336 -1.57 15.76 -2.90
CA LEU A 336 -2.02 15.95 -1.52
C LEU A 336 -3.43 15.38 -1.31
N ILE A 337 -4.34 15.61 -2.25
CA ILE A 337 -5.71 15.06 -2.18
C ILE A 337 -5.68 13.52 -2.21
N ALA A 338 -4.85 12.93 -3.08
CA ALA A 338 -4.68 11.47 -3.14
C ALA A 338 -4.20 10.91 -1.79
N TYR A 339 -3.24 11.57 -1.13
CA TYR A 339 -2.82 11.21 0.22
C TYR A 339 -3.99 11.28 1.21
N ILE A 340 -4.73 12.38 1.24
CA ILE A 340 -5.86 12.59 2.16
C ILE A 340 -6.93 11.51 1.98
N VAL A 341 -7.32 11.21 0.74
CA VAL A 341 -8.32 10.18 0.42
C VAL A 341 -7.82 8.78 0.79
N SER A 342 -6.52 8.54 0.78
CA SER A 342 -5.92 7.25 1.15
C SER A 342 -5.90 6.94 2.67
N CYS A 343 -6.17 7.95 3.50
CA CYS A 343 -6.20 7.81 4.95
C CYS A 343 -7.39 6.94 5.44
N HIS A 344 -7.39 6.54 6.71
CA HIS A 344 -8.32 5.53 7.25
C HIS A 344 -9.32 6.13 8.24
N GLY A 345 -9.69 7.40 8.04
CA GLY A 345 -10.71 8.08 8.83
C GLY A 345 -12.05 8.21 8.09
N ASN A 346 -12.85 9.22 8.46
CA ASN A 346 -14.15 9.50 7.83
C ASN A 346 -14.05 10.43 6.61
N GLN A 347 -12.85 10.87 6.23
CA GLN A 347 -12.66 11.90 5.23
C GLN A 347 -13.29 11.53 3.88
N ASN A 348 -13.30 10.25 3.51
CA ASN A 348 -13.90 9.79 2.26
C ASN A 348 -15.42 9.98 2.22
N GLU A 349 -16.12 9.86 3.36
CA GLU A 349 -17.58 10.04 3.42
C GLU A 349 -17.97 11.50 3.15
N ILE A 350 -17.12 12.44 3.56
CA ILE A 350 -17.37 13.89 3.48
C ILE A 350 -16.78 14.47 2.18
N ILE A 351 -15.51 14.19 1.89
CA ILE A 351 -14.76 14.77 0.77
C ILE A 351 -15.31 14.26 -0.56
N LEU A 352 -15.66 12.98 -0.70
CA LEU A 352 -16.12 12.45 -1.99
C LEU A 352 -17.45 13.07 -2.43
N ALA A 353 -18.34 13.39 -1.48
CA ALA A 353 -19.61 14.07 -1.77
C ALA A 353 -19.40 15.55 -2.18
N ARG A 354 -18.33 16.18 -1.73
CA ARG A 354 -18.00 17.60 -1.95
C ARG A 354 -16.66 17.78 -2.68
N TYR A 355 -16.29 16.82 -3.55
CA TYR A 355 -14.92 16.72 -4.06
C TYR A 355 -14.46 17.98 -4.79
N GLN A 356 -15.29 18.56 -5.67
CA GLN A 356 -14.92 19.77 -6.40
C GLN A 356 -14.76 20.99 -5.48
N GLU A 357 -15.59 21.09 -4.44
CA GLU A 357 -15.50 22.14 -3.44
C GLU A 357 -14.21 22.00 -2.62
N PHE A 358 -13.93 20.78 -2.16
CA PHE A 358 -12.70 20.45 -1.44
C PHE A 358 -11.46 20.73 -2.29
N ARG A 359 -11.45 20.30 -3.56
CA ARG A 359 -10.33 20.54 -4.47
C ARG A 359 -10.08 22.04 -4.68
N ASN A 360 -11.12 22.83 -4.91
CA ASN A 360 -10.99 24.29 -5.04
C ASN A 360 -10.48 24.95 -3.75
N PHE A 361 -10.91 24.44 -2.59
CA PHE A 361 -10.39 24.86 -1.29
C PHE A 361 -8.88 24.56 -1.17
N VAL A 362 -8.45 23.33 -1.48
CA VAL A 362 -7.04 22.93 -1.42
C VAL A 362 -6.18 23.77 -2.38
N ILE A 363 -6.65 24.04 -3.61
CA ILE A 363 -5.95 24.94 -4.55
C ILE A 363 -5.70 26.33 -3.92
N LYS A 364 -6.69 26.88 -3.23
CA LYS A 364 -6.58 28.20 -2.60
C LYS A 364 -5.59 28.19 -1.44
N GLU A 365 -5.64 27.14 -0.61
CA GLU A 365 -4.76 26.99 0.56
C GLU A 365 -3.31 26.68 0.17
N MET A 366 -3.09 25.97 -0.94
CA MET A 366 -1.78 25.60 -1.46
C MET A 366 -1.20 26.57 -2.50
N LYS A 367 -1.66 27.83 -2.52
CA LYS A 367 -1.21 28.81 -3.54
C LYS A 367 0.32 28.94 -3.64
N ASP A 368 1.01 28.83 -2.51
CA ASP A 368 2.48 28.93 -2.40
C ASP A 368 3.13 27.58 -2.05
N GLY A 369 2.40 26.47 -2.24
CA GLY A 369 2.76 25.14 -1.77
C GLY A 369 2.48 24.94 -0.26
N LEU A 370 2.61 23.70 0.20
CA LEU A 370 2.40 23.32 1.59
C LEU A 370 3.66 22.65 2.14
N ARG A 371 4.22 23.22 3.21
CA ARG A 371 5.27 22.57 4.00
C ARG A 371 4.62 21.68 5.05
N ILE A 372 5.05 20.42 5.11
CA ILE A 372 4.48 19.40 6.00
C ILE A 372 5.59 18.84 6.89
N THR A 373 5.33 18.81 8.19
CA THR A 373 6.27 18.31 9.19
C THR A 373 6.40 16.79 9.09
N LYS A 374 7.64 16.28 9.11
CA LYS A 374 7.89 14.84 9.32
C LYS A 374 8.52 14.63 10.68
N ASP A 375 7.68 14.33 11.65
CA ASP A 375 8.15 13.88 12.97
C ASP A 375 8.23 12.35 13.00
N ALA A 376 9.30 11.80 12.44
CA ALA A 376 9.51 10.35 12.35
C ALA A 376 10.98 10.01 12.61
N GLY A 377 11.23 8.76 12.99
CA GLY A 377 12.57 8.30 13.32
C GLY A 377 12.54 6.84 13.76
N ILE A 378 13.62 6.43 14.41
CA ILE A 378 13.78 5.08 14.94
C ILE A 378 14.13 5.08 16.41
N PHE A 379 13.71 4.03 17.09
CA PHE A 379 14.35 3.58 18.30
C PHE A 379 15.39 2.52 17.97
N VAL A 380 16.55 2.62 18.60
CA VAL A 380 17.58 1.58 18.64
C VAL A 380 17.66 1.08 20.08
N CYS A 381 17.58 -0.23 20.27
CA CYS A 381 17.60 -0.86 21.58
C CYS A 381 18.57 -2.04 21.60
N LYS A 382 19.04 -2.40 22.79
CA LYS A 382 19.80 -3.64 23.03
C LYS A 382 18.98 -4.61 23.85
N LYS A 383 19.16 -5.91 23.58
CA LYS A 383 18.62 -6.95 24.45
C LYS A 383 19.30 -6.94 25.82
#